data_AF-A0A967WL64-F1
#
_entry.id   AF-A0A967WL64-F1
#
_cell.length_a   1.000
_cell.length_b   1.000
_cell.length_c   1.000
_cell.angle_alpha   90.00
_cell.angle_beta   90.00
_cell.angle_gamma   90.00
#
_symmetry.space_group_name_H-M   'P 1'
#
loop_
_entity.id
_entity.type
_entity.pdbx_description
1 polymer ?
#
loop_
_entity_poly.entity_id
_entity_poly.type
_entity_poly.pdbx_seq_one_letter_code
_entity_poly.pdbx_strand_id
1 'polypeptide(L)'
;MSEVSDVQQETVVEESTEKTGSELDRYIAQQPRTIRIAHVLMLALEAVAAILYIGLFILAIYVSVTWKTHGELAVPRWWMASQVCAGLLLVFVGLHTLVVKAYSPTPPGTRDSIVTGREAVRKAWGPLALGLFWAAAWGGMYLFIVLSGADPIRTFIPFVVIVSIGLGVAWSIWVAIQKRRRSQ
;
A
#
# COMPACT_ATOMS: atom_id res chain seq x y z
N MET A 1 1.28 -14.11 30.28
CA MET A 1 2.64 -14.30 29.72
C MET A 1 2.76 -13.85 28.25
N SER A 2 1.66 -13.56 27.53
CA SER A 2 1.68 -12.92 26.19
C SER A 2 1.94 -11.41 26.25
N GLU A 3 1.37 -10.73 27.24
CA GLU A 3 1.36 -9.26 27.37
C GLU A 3 2.76 -8.65 27.53
N VAL A 4 3.71 -9.36 28.18
CA VAL A 4 5.10 -8.89 28.30
C VAL A 4 5.85 -9.00 26.97
N SER A 5 5.50 -9.97 26.12
CA SER A 5 6.12 -10.13 24.79
C SER A 5 5.62 -9.05 23.81
N ASP A 6 4.34 -8.68 23.89
CA ASP A 6 3.74 -7.68 23.00
C ASP A 6 4.29 -6.27 23.30
N VAL A 7 4.41 -5.89 24.58
CA VAL A 7 4.97 -4.60 25.00
C VAL A 7 6.47 -4.48 24.65
N GLN A 8 7.21 -5.57 24.75
CA GLN A 8 8.64 -5.59 24.41
C GLN A 8 8.87 -5.56 22.89
N GLN A 9 7.91 -6.07 22.11
CA GLN A 9 7.95 -5.99 20.65
C GLN A 9 7.52 -4.61 20.15
N GLU A 10 6.51 -4.00 20.78
CA GLU A 10 6.03 -2.66 20.46
C GLU A 10 7.10 -1.58 20.72
N THR A 11 7.78 -1.65 21.87
CA THR A 11 8.89 -0.73 22.21
C THR A 11 10.08 -0.87 21.26
N VAL A 12 10.42 -2.09 20.84
CA VAL A 12 11.50 -2.33 19.87
C VAL A 12 11.12 -1.85 18.46
N VAL A 13 9.84 -1.96 18.09
CA VAL A 13 9.32 -1.45 16.82
C VAL A 13 9.37 0.08 16.78
N GLU A 14 8.92 0.72 17.85
CA GLU A 14 8.89 2.18 17.98
C GLU A 14 10.30 2.77 17.92
N GLU A 15 11.25 2.22 18.69
CA GLU A 15 12.65 2.66 18.68
C GLU A 15 13.33 2.44 17.32
N SER A 16 12.98 1.36 16.61
CA SER A 16 13.51 1.10 15.25
C SER A 16 12.95 2.07 14.22
N THR A 17 11.68 2.45 14.34
CA THR A 17 11.00 3.38 13.43
C THR A 17 11.55 4.79 13.62
N GLU A 18 11.74 5.21 14.86
CA GLU A 18 12.33 6.50 15.22
C GLU A 18 13.78 6.64 14.73
N LYS A 19 14.60 5.60 14.93
CA LYS A 19 15.97 5.56 14.40
C LYS A 19 16.00 5.63 12.88
N THR A 20 15.17 4.84 12.20
CA THR A 20 15.12 4.83 10.73
C THR A 20 14.62 6.16 10.16
N GLY A 21 13.66 6.82 10.83
CA GLY A 21 13.23 8.17 10.50
C GLY A 21 14.37 9.19 10.63
N SER A 22 15.10 9.15 11.76
CA SER A 22 16.21 10.07 12.01
C SER A 22 17.38 9.93 11.04
N GLU A 23 17.69 8.71 10.58
CA GLU A 23 18.73 8.45 9.57
C GLU A 23 18.29 8.95 8.18
N LEU A 24 17.00 8.81 7.85
CA LEU A 24 16.44 9.27 6.58
C LEU A 24 16.44 10.80 6.51
N ASP A 25 16.04 11.47 7.59
CA ASP A 25 16.06 12.93 7.71
C ASP A 25 17.48 13.49 7.60
N ARG A 26 18.45 12.81 8.24
CA ARG A 26 19.87 13.19 8.15
C ARG A 26 20.41 13.02 6.73
N TYR A 27 20.02 11.97 6.02
CA TYR A 27 20.38 11.77 4.61
C TYR A 27 19.76 12.85 3.72
N ILE A 28 18.48 13.16 3.91
CA ILE A 28 17.73 14.17 3.13
C ILE A 28 18.30 15.58 3.37
N ALA A 29 18.74 15.89 4.59
CA ALA A 29 19.38 17.16 4.91
C ALA A 29 20.66 17.41 4.10
N GLN A 30 21.36 16.34 3.70
CA GLN A 30 22.59 16.39 2.89
C GLN A 30 22.33 16.48 1.38
N GLN A 31 21.08 16.33 0.93
CA GLN A 31 20.72 16.34 -0.49
C GLN A 31 20.54 17.76 -1.06
N PRO A 32 20.70 17.95 -2.38
CA PRO A 32 20.39 19.21 -3.06
C PRO A 32 18.93 19.64 -2.82
N ARG A 33 18.69 20.95 -2.86
CA ARG A 33 17.39 21.58 -2.57
C ARG A 33 16.24 20.95 -3.37
N THR A 34 16.47 20.56 -4.61
CA THR A 34 15.50 19.91 -5.48
C THR A 34 14.98 18.59 -4.90
N ILE A 35 15.86 17.74 -4.35
CA ILE A 35 15.48 16.45 -3.77
C ILE A 35 14.71 16.67 -2.46
N ARG A 36 15.09 17.68 -1.66
CA ARG A 36 14.35 18.05 -0.44
C ARG A 36 12.92 18.53 -0.73
N ILE A 37 12.74 19.38 -1.75
CA ILE A 37 11.40 19.82 -2.17
C ILE A 37 10.58 18.62 -2.66
N ALA A 38 11.18 17.76 -3.48
CA ALA A 38 10.50 16.59 -3.99
C ALA A 38 10.09 15.62 -2.87
N HIS A 39 10.94 15.41 -1.86
CA HIS A 39 10.61 14.62 -0.67
C HIS A 39 9.36 15.17 0.05
N VAL A 40 9.32 16.47 0.35
CA VAL A 40 8.16 17.11 1.00
C VAL A 40 6.90 17.00 0.15
N LEU A 41 7.02 17.21 -1.17
CA LEU A 41 5.90 17.08 -2.09
C LEU A 41 5.37 15.64 -2.12
N MET A 42 6.26 14.64 -2.16
CA MET A 42 5.88 13.23 -2.17
C MET A 42 5.22 12.80 -0.86
N LEU A 43 5.73 13.26 0.30
CA LEU A 43 5.06 13.04 1.58
C LEU A 43 3.65 13.64 1.60
N ALA A 44 3.47 14.85 1.05
CA ALA A 44 2.15 15.47 0.95
C ALA A 44 1.21 14.66 0.03
N LEU A 45 1.70 14.18 -1.12
CA LEU A 45 0.92 13.34 -2.03
C LEU A 45 0.54 12.00 -1.40
N GLU A 46 1.46 11.35 -0.68
CA GLU A 46 1.20 10.12 0.07
C GLU A 46 0.15 10.35 1.16
N ALA A 47 0.27 11.44 1.93
CA ALA A 47 -0.70 11.79 2.97
C ALA A 47 -2.09 12.04 2.38
N VAL A 48 -2.18 12.80 1.27
CA VAL A 48 -3.45 13.05 0.57
C VAL A 48 -4.04 11.74 0.04
N ALA A 49 -3.23 10.88 -0.58
CA ALA A 49 -3.68 9.59 -1.06
C ALA A 49 -4.19 8.68 0.07
N ALA A 50 -3.52 8.68 1.23
CA ALA A 50 -3.95 7.93 2.40
C ALA A 50 -5.28 8.44 2.96
N ILE A 51 -5.45 9.77 3.07
CA ILE A 51 -6.70 10.39 3.51
C ILE A 51 -7.84 10.05 2.54
N LEU A 52 -7.60 10.14 1.22
CA LEU A 52 -8.57 9.78 0.21
C LEU A 52 -8.95 8.30 0.27
N TYR A 53 -7.96 7.42 0.44
CA TYR A 53 -8.19 5.99 0.60
C TYR A 53 -9.12 5.71 1.80
N ILE A 54 -8.80 6.28 2.97
CA ILE A 54 -9.58 6.11 4.20
C ILE A 54 -11.00 6.68 4.01
N GLY A 55 -11.12 7.90 3.46
CA GLY A 55 -12.42 8.54 3.23
C GLY A 55 -13.32 7.73 2.29
N LEU A 56 -12.76 7.24 1.18
CA LEU A 56 -13.49 6.39 0.23
C LEU A 56 -13.83 5.02 0.80
N PHE A 57 -12.96 4.47 1.65
CA PHE A 57 -13.23 3.21 2.33
C PHE A 57 -14.41 3.33 3.30
N ILE A 58 -14.45 4.39 4.12
CA ILE A 58 -15.58 4.68 5.01
C ILE A 58 -16.85 4.88 4.19
N LEU A 59 -16.77 5.62 3.08
CA LEU A 59 -17.91 5.82 2.19
C LEU A 59 -18.40 4.50 1.55
N ALA A 60 -17.48 3.62 1.17
CA ALA A 60 -17.83 2.30 0.64
C ALA A 60 -18.57 1.44 1.68
N ILE A 61 -18.15 1.49 2.95
CA ILE A 61 -18.87 0.83 4.05
C ILE A 61 -20.27 1.43 4.20
N TYR A 62 -20.37 2.76 4.28
CA TYR A 62 -21.65 3.45 4.40
C TYR A 62 -22.63 3.05 3.28
N VAL A 63 -22.19 3.12 2.02
CA VAL A 63 -23.01 2.76 0.85
C VAL A 63 -23.33 1.27 0.81
N SER A 64 -22.45 0.41 1.33
CA SER A 64 -22.75 -1.02 1.45
C SER A 64 -23.89 -1.29 2.44
N VAL A 65 -23.99 -0.50 3.51
CA VAL A 65 -25.11 -0.59 4.47
C VAL A 65 -26.39 0.01 3.87
N THR A 66 -26.28 1.13 3.16
CA THR A 66 -27.42 1.84 2.55
C THR A 66 -27.65 1.45 1.08
N TRP A 67 -27.23 0.26 0.65
CA TRP A 67 -27.23 -0.12 -0.77
C TRP A 67 -28.60 -0.01 -1.46
N LYS A 68 -29.68 -0.26 -0.71
CA LYS A 68 -31.07 -0.14 -1.21
C LYS A 68 -31.45 1.28 -1.63
N THR A 69 -30.76 2.33 -1.14
CA THR A 69 -31.06 3.73 -1.47
C THR A 69 -30.20 4.30 -2.58
N HIS A 70 -29.07 3.67 -2.93
CA HIS A 70 -28.09 4.23 -3.87
C HIS A 70 -27.95 3.43 -5.18
N GLY A 71 -28.65 2.30 -5.30
CA GLY A 71 -28.60 1.42 -6.46
C GLY A 71 -27.42 0.46 -6.43
N GLU A 72 -27.56 -0.65 -7.16
CA GLU A 72 -26.64 -1.79 -7.10
C GLU A 72 -25.22 -1.49 -7.59
N LEU A 73 -25.06 -0.50 -8.49
CA LEU A 73 -23.74 -0.07 -8.99
C LEU A 73 -22.96 0.77 -7.95
N ALA A 74 -23.64 1.35 -6.96
CA ALA A 74 -22.98 2.24 -6.01
C ALA A 74 -22.00 1.49 -5.11
N VAL A 75 -22.32 0.26 -4.71
CA VAL A 75 -21.44 -0.55 -3.85
C VAL A 75 -20.12 -0.87 -4.55
N PRO A 76 -20.09 -1.52 -5.75
CA PRO A 76 -18.84 -1.78 -6.45
C PRO A 76 -18.04 -0.51 -6.76
N ARG A 77 -18.73 0.58 -7.14
CA ARG A 77 -18.07 1.85 -7.48
C ARG A 77 -17.18 2.36 -6.35
N TRP A 78 -17.70 2.45 -5.13
CA TRP A 78 -16.95 3.03 -4.01
C TRP A 78 -15.86 2.10 -3.50
N TRP A 79 -16.12 0.78 -3.49
CA TRP A 79 -15.10 -0.21 -3.19
C TRP A 79 -13.94 -0.15 -4.19
N MET A 80 -14.23 -0.13 -5.49
CA MET A 80 -13.20 -0.05 -6.53
C MET A 80 -12.44 1.27 -6.48
N ALA A 81 -13.11 2.40 -6.26
CA ALA A 81 -12.47 3.70 -6.11
C ALA A 81 -11.48 3.72 -4.93
N SER A 82 -11.88 3.15 -3.78
CA SER A 82 -11.00 2.99 -2.63
C SER A 82 -9.77 2.13 -2.99
N GLN A 83 -9.94 1.00 -3.67
CA GLN A 83 -8.83 0.14 -4.06
C GLN A 83 -7.89 0.77 -5.10
N VAL A 84 -8.41 1.60 -6.01
CA VAL A 84 -7.59 2.39 -6.93
C VAL A 84 -6.71 3.39 -6.16
N CYS A 85 -7.27 4.07 -5.15
CA CYS A 85 -6.49 4.95 -4.27
C CYS A 85 -5.42 4.20 -3.48
N ALA A 86 -5.70 2.98 -3.00
CA ALA A 86 -4.68 2.14 -2.37
C ALA A 86 -3.54 1.79 -3.35
N GLY A 87 -3.85 1.49 -4.60
CA GLY A 87 -2.85 1.29 -5.65
C GLY A 87 -2.00 2.54 -5.91
N LEU A 88 -2.64 3.71 -5.98
CA LEU A 88 -1.94 4.99 -6.14
C LEU A 88 -1.00 5.32 -4.97
N LEU A 89 -1.40 4.98 -3.74
CA LEU A 89 -0.52 5.13 -2.57
C LEU A 89 0.78 4.35 -2.75
N LEU A 90 0.70 3.09 -3.21
CA LEU A 90 1.89 2.27 -3.51
C LEU A 90 2.74 2.86 -4.65
N VAL A 91 2.11 3.44 -5.67
CA VAL A 91 2.81 4.14 -6.75
C VAL A 91 3.58 5.35 -6.19
N PHE A 92 2.96 6.15 -5.31
CA PHE A 92 3.64 7.29 -4.70
C PHE A 92 4.81 6.86 -3.82
N VAL A 93 4.65 5.81 -3.00
CA VAL A 93 5.77 5.25 -2.21
C VAL A 93 6.91 4.78 -3.10
N GLY A 94 6.61 4.10 -4.21
CA GLY A 94 7.62 3.69 -5.19
C GLY A 94 8.31 4.88 -5.85
N LEU A 95 7.55 5.88 -6.29
CA LEU A 95 8.09 7.09 -6.92
C LEU A 95 8.93 7.92 -5.93
N HIS A 96 8.51 8.00 -4.68
CA HIS A 96 9.19 8.71 -3.62
C HIS A 96 10.57 8.10 -3.39
N THR A 97 10.60 6.76 -3.32
CA THR A 97 11.85 5.99 -3.24
C THR A 97 12.75 6.21 -4.46
N LEU A 98 12.19 6.26 -5.67
CA LEU A 98 12.97 6.53 -6.89
C LEU A 98 13.60 7.93 -6.90
N VAL A 99 12.86 8.94 -6.45
CA VAL A 99 13.28 10.33 -6.45
C VAL A 99 14.34 10.59 -5.37
N VAL A 100 14.12 10.10 -4.15
CA VAL A 100 15.05 10.29 -3.02
C VAL A 100 16.23 9.31 -3.08
N LYS A 101 16.08 8.20 -3.84
CA LYS A 101 17.04 7.08 -3.91
C LYS A 101 17.40 6.53 -2.52
N ALA A 102 16.46 6.62 -1.60
CA ALA A 102 16.52 6.03 -0.28
C ALA A 102 15.21 5.29 -0.04
N TYR A 103 15.31 4.05 0.40
CA TYR A 103 14.19 3.21 0.77
C TYR A 103 14.30 2.93 2.26
N SER A 104 13.32 3.39 3.02
CA SER A 104 13.09 2.91 4.38
C SER A 104 12.17 1.68 4.26
N PRO A 105 12.66 0.47 4.52
CA PRO A 105 11.83 -0.72 4.53
C PRO A 105 10.96 -0.69 5.80
N THR A 106 9.82 -0.01 5.75
CA THR A 106 8.84 -0.10 6.85
C THR A 106 7.91 -1.28 6.60
N PRO A 107 8.23 -2.42 7.22
CA PRO A 107 7.29 -3.02 8.14
C PRO A 107 7.80 -2.88 9.59
N PRO A 108 6.89 -2.64 10.56
CA PRO A 108 7.24 -2.64 11.97
C PRO A 108 7.92 -3.97 12.35
N GLY A 109 9.15 -3.90 12.84
CA GLY A 109 9.87 -5.06 13.39
C GLY A 109 11.05 -5.59 12.56
N THR A 110 11.36 -4.97 11.42
CA THR A 110 12.56 -5.30 10.63
C THR A 110 13.65 -4.25 10.86
N ARG A 111 14.76 -4.65 11.49
CA ARG A 111 15.99 -3.82 11.66
C ARG A 111 16.75 -3.66 10.34
N ASP A 112 16.07 -3.37 9.25
CA ASP A 112 16.74 -3.18 7.98
C ASP A 112 17.20 -1.72 7.89
N SER A 113 18.51 -1.52 7.81
CA SER A 113 19.12 -0.21 7.57
C SER A 113 18.60 0.41 6.28
N ILE A 114 18.58 1.74 6.22
CA ILE A 114 18.16 2.48 5.02
C ILE A 114 18.95 1.98 3.82
N VAL A 115 18.23 1.49 2.81
CA VAL A 115 18.84 1.10 1.56
C VAL A 115 18.94 2.34 0.68
N THR A 116 20.15 2.69 0.25
CA THR A 116 20.39 3.87 -0.60
C THR A 116 20.92 3.49 -1.98
N GLY A 117 20.88 4.44 -2.92
CA GLY A 117 21.49 4.29 -4.24
C GLY A 117 20.79 3.28 -5.15
N ARG A 118 21.57 2.45 -5.85
CA ARG A 118 21.05 1.54 -6.90
C ARG A 118 20.12 0.47 -6.34
N GLU A 119 20.35 0.05 -5.10
CA GLU A 119 19.52 -0.97 -4.46
C GLU A 119 18.17 -0.41 -3.99
N ALA A 120 18.13 0.86 -3.55
CA ALA A 120 16.88 1.57 -3.27
C ALA A 120 16.00 1.68 -4.52
N VAL A 121 16.61 2.03 -5.65
CA VAL A 121 15.94 2.10 -6.96
C VAL A 121 15.39 0.74 -7.37
N ARG A 122 16.14 -0.35 -7.14
CA ARG A 122 15.66 -1.72 -7.41
C ARG A 122 14.45 -2.06 -6.53
N LYS A 123 14.50 -1.73 -5.24
CA LYS A 123 13.39 -1.98 -4.30
C LYS A 123 12.15 -1.13 -4.65
N ALA A 124 12.33 0.08 -5.18
CA ALA A 124 11.25 0.99 -5.57
C ALA A 124 10.34 0.45 -6.69
N TRP A 125 10.87 -0.38 -7.59
CA TRP A 125 10.09 -0.99 -8.66
C TRP A 125 9.01 -1.94 -8.15
N GLY A 126 9.23 -2.58 -7.00
CA GLY A 126 8.27 -3.48 -6.36
C GLY A 126 6.92 -2.81 -6.07
N PRO A 127 6.86 -1.81 -5.16
CA PRO A 127 5.62 -1.10 -4.84
C PRO A 127 5.06 -0.34 -6.05
N LEU A 128 5.91 0.18 -6.93
CA LEU A 128 5.44 0.89 -8.13
C LEU A 128 4.70 -0.05 -9.09
N ALA A 129 5.29 -1.20 -9.44
CA ALA A 129 4.66 -2.16 -10.33
C ALA A 129 3.41 -2.78 -9.69
N LEU A 130 3.47 -3.10 -8.40
CA LEU A 130 2.32 -3.62 -7.66
C LEU A 130 1.18 -2.60 -7.59
N GLY A 131 1.49 -1.34 -7.29
CA GLY A 131 0.51 -0.26 -7.21
C GLY A 131 -0.17 0.01 -8.54
N LEU A 132 0.59 0.05 -9.64
CA LEU A 132 0.05 0.20 -11.00
C LEU A 132 -0.85 -0.98 -11.38
N PHE A 133 -0.37 -2.21 -11.16
CA PHE A 133 -1.16 -3.41 -11.45
C PHE A 133 -2.46 -3.43 -10.62
N TRP A 134 -2.37 -3.10 -9.34
CA TRP A 134 -3.53 -3.05 -8.44
C TRP A 134 -4.55 -2.01 -8.90
N ALA A 135 -4.11 -0.76 -9.11
CA ALA A 135 -4.99 0.30 -9.60
C ALA A 135 -5.61 -0.06 -10.96
N ALA A 136 -4.83 -0.64 -11.88
CA ALA A 136 -5.33 -1.09 -13.18
C ALA A 136 -6.33 -2.24 -13.07
N ALA A 137 -6.12 -3.21 -12.18
CA ALA A 137 -7.02 -4.33 -11.98
C ALA A 137 -8.39 -3.86 -11.45
N TRP A 138 -8.41 -3.01 -10.42
CA TRP A 138 -9.66 -2.51 -9.84
C TRP A 138 -10.36 -1.48 -10.74
N GLY A 139 -9.61 -0.55 -11.34
CA GLY A 139 -10.16 0.42 -12.29
C GLY A 139 -10.64 -0.23 -13.58
N GLY A 140 -9.90 -1.21 -14.09
CA GLY A 140 -10.27 -1.99 -15.27
C GLY A 140 -11.51 -2.83 -15.04
N MET A 141 -11.67 -3.44 -13.85
CA MET A 141 -12.89 -4.17 -13.50
C MET A 141 -14.11 -3.24 -13.41
N TYR A 142 -13.96 -2.05 -12.83
CA TYR A 142 -15.04 -1.05 -12.85
C TYR A 142 -15.45 -0.69 -14.28
N LEU A 143 -14.47 -0.41 -15.13
CA LEU A 143 -14.70 -0.07 -16.53
C LEU A 143 -15.37 -1.23 -17.27
N PHE A 144 -14.95 -2.47 -17.03
CA PHE A 144 -15.58 -3.66 -17.58
C PHE A 144 -17.06 -3.73 -17.20
N ILE A 145 -17.42 -3.58 -15.91
CA ILE A 145 -18.83 -3.60 -15.46
C ILE A 145 -19.64 -2.53 -16.21
N VAL A 146 -19.12 -1.30 -16.28
CA VAL A 146 -19.84 -0.18 -16.91
C VAL A 146 -19.98 -0.35 -18.42
N LEU A 147 -18.91 -0.75 -19.11
CA LEU A 147 -18.91 -0.84 -20.58
C LEU A 147 -19.60 -2.10 -21.10
N SER A 148 -19.57 -3.20 -20.36
CA SER A 148 -20.24 -4.45 -20.77
C SER A 148 -21.72 -4.49 -20.38
N GLY A 149 -22.18 -3.58 -19.53
CA GLY A 149 -23.52 -3.65 -18.94
C GLY A 149 -23.71 -4.88 -18.05
N ALA A 150 -22.63 -5.48 -17.57
CA ALA A 150 -22.69 -6.62 -16.67
C ALA A 150 -23.37 -6.25 -15.35
N ASP A 151 -24.06 -7.22 -14.76
CA ASP A 151 -24.63 -7.08 -13.42
C ASP A 151 -23.50 -6.69 -12.42
N PRO A 152 -23.58 -5.51 -11.80
CA PRO A 152 -22.49 -4.98 -10.98
C PRO A 152 -22.15 -5.88 -9.80
N ILE A 153 -23.16 -6.37 -9.08
CA ILE A 153 -22.97 -7.14 -7.86
C ILE A 153 -22.51 -8.55 -8.21
N ARG A 154 -23.14 -9.16 -9.21
CA ARG A 154 -22.82 -10.52 -9.65
C ARG A 154 -21.42 -10.63 -10.26
N THR A 155 -20.88 -9.54 -10.82
CA THR A 155 -19.51 -9.48 -11.35
C THR A 155 -18.50 -9.09 -10.28
N PHE A 156 -18.85 -8.14 -9.41
CA PHE A 156 -17.97 -7.63 -8.37
C PHE A 156 -17.63 -8.68 -7.31
N ILE A 157 -18.63 -9.37 -6.75
CA ILE A 157 -18.41 -10.36 -5.69
C ILE A 157 -17.39 -11.44 -6.08
N PRO A 158 -17.55 -12.17 -7.20
CA PRO A 158 -16.58 -13.21 -7.57
C PRO A 158 -15.20 -12.62 -7.87
N PHE A 159 -15.11 -11.41 -8.43
CA PHE A 159 -13.83 -10.74 -8.62
C PHE A 159 -13.11 -10.50 -7.29
N VAL A 160 -13.81 -9.94 -6.29
CA VAL A 160 -13.26 -9.73 -4.94
C VAL A 160 -12.78 -11.06 -4.36
N VAL A 161 -13.58 -12.12 -4.45
CA VAL A 161 -13.23 -13.45 -3.94
C VAL A 161 -11.96 -13.99 -4.62
N ILE A 162 -11.85 -13.91 -5.94
CA ILE A 162 -10.67 -14.35 -6.69
C ILE A 162 -9.43 -13.59 -6.25
N VAL A 163 -9.53 -12.26 -6.11
CA VAL A 163 -8.42 -11.41 -5.66
C VAL A 163 -8.01 -11.76 -4.23
N SER A 164 -8.97 -11.90 -3.31
CA SER A 164 -8.70 -12.26 -1.91
C SER A 164 -8.03 -13.62 -1.77
N ILE A 165 -8.50 -14.64 -2.50
CA ILE A 165 -7.88 -15.97 -2.52
C ILE A 165 -6.46 -15.88 -3.10
N GLY A 166 -6.30 -15.17 -4.22
CA GLY A 166 -4.99 -14.98 -4.86
C GLY A 166 -3.96 -14.35 -3.92
N LEU A 167 -4.35 -13.30 -3.19
CA LEU A 167 -3.51 -12.68 -2.17
C LEU A 167 -3.16 -13.64 -1.02
N GLY A 168 -4.15 -14.41 -0.53
CA GLY A 168 -3.94 -15.38 0.55
C GLY A 168 -2.95 -16.49 0.17
N VAL A 169 -3.04 -17.00 -1.06
CA VAL A 169 -2.10 -17.99 -1.60
C VAL A 169 -0.71 -17.39 -1.76
N ALA A 170 -0.59 -16.19 -2.36
CA ALA A 170 0.69 -15.52 -2.53
C ALA A 170 1.39 -15.25 -1.20
N TRP A 171 0.65 -14.79 -0.18
CA TRP A 171 1.16 -14.58 1.16
C TRP A 171 1.67 -15.88 1.81
N SER A 172 0.89 -16.95 1.69
CA SER A 172 1.26 -18.26 2.24
C SER A 172 2.55 -18.81 1.61
N ILE A 173 2.70 -18.67 0.30
CA ILE A 173 3.94 -19.03 -0.41
C ILE A 173 5.11 -18.17 0.08
N TRP A 174 4.92 -16.85 0.21
CA TRP A 174 5.94 -15.94 0.69
C TRP A 174 6.44 -16.31 2.10
N VAL A 175 5.52 -16.56 3.03
CA VAL A 175 5.84 -16.98 4.41
C VAL A 175 6.59 -18.31 4.40
N ALA A 176 6.18 -19.27 3.57
CA ALA A 176 6.87 -20.55 3.44
C ALA A 176 8.32 -20.39 2.94
N ILE A 177 8.56 -19.49 1.97
CA ILE A 177 9.90 -19.19 1.45
C ILE A 177 10.76 -18.53 2.54
N GLN A 178 10.22 -17.54 3.27
CA GLN A 178 10.94 -16.87 4.36
C GLN A 178 11.33 -17.84 5.47
N LYS A 179 10.43 -18.77 5.83
CA LYS A 179 10.71 -19.80 6.83
C LYS A 179 11.86 -20.72 6.38
N ARG A 180 11.92 -21.12 5.10
CA ARG A 180 13.02 -21.92 4.54
C ARG A 180 14.36 -21.20 4.55
N ARG A 181 14.38 -19.88 4.29
CA ARG A 181 15.62 -19.09 4.28
C ARG A 181 16.24 -18.90 5.67
N ARG A 182 15.42 -18.96 6.73
CA ARG A 182 15.90 -18.86 8.13
C ARG A 182 16.39 -20.19 8.72
N SER A 183 16.11 -21.31 8.05
CA SER A 183 16.54 -22.66 8.46
C SER A 183 17.80 -23.16 7.77
N GLN A 184 18.40 -22.35 6.89
CA GLN A 184 19.71 -22.56 6.27
C GLN A 184 20.70 -21.58 6.86
#